data_AF-A0A6G6IUL5-F1
#
_entry.id   AF-A0A6G6IUL5-F1
#
_cell.length_a   1.000
_cell.length_b   1.000
_cell.length_c   1.000
_cell.angle_alpha   90.00
_cell.angle_beta   90.00
_cell.angle_gamma   90.00
#
_symmetry.space_group_name_H-M   'P 1'
#
loop_
_entity.id
_entity.type
_entity.pdbx_description
1 polymer ?
#
loop_
_entity_poly.entity_id
_entity_poly.type
_entity_poly.pdbx_seq_one_letter_code
_entity_poly.pdbx_strand_id
1 'polypeptide(L)' 'MSYREAQQWASFIKQNGPVNSTRRIEAMLAKVCWVIQRMHGGKMNAEDFMPDYSEPEPQEATIEQFAAILSMARVK' A
#
# COMPACT_ATOMS: atom_id res chain seq x y z
N MET A 1 -2.05 25.54 5.23
CA MET A 1 -2.63 24.62 6.22
C MET A 1 -2.14 25.05 7.59
N SER A 2 -3.04 25.44 8.49
CA SER A 2 -2.72 25.84 9.86
C SER A 2 -2.53 24.62 10.76
N TYR A 3 -1.86 24.80 11.91
CA TYR A 3 -1.65 23.73 12.89
C TYR A 3 -2.96 23.07 13.35
N ARG A 4 -4.01 23.88 13.52
CA ARG A 4 -5.33 23.40 13.92
C ARG A 4 -5.98 22.54 12.84
N GLU A 5 -5.87 22.95 11.57
CA GLU A 5 -6.38 22.17 10.43
C GLU A 5 -5.64 20.84 10.32
N ALA A 6 -4.32 20.82 10.52
CA ALA A 6 -3.52 19.60 10.51
C ALA A 6 -3.94 18.62 11.63
N GLN A 7 -4.21 19.10 12.85
CA GLN A 7 -4.71 18.27 13.95
C GLN A 7 -6.11 17.69 13.68
N GLN A 8 -7.00 18.50 13.10
CA GLN A 8 -8.35 18.06 12.73
C GLN A 8 -8.29 16.99 11.63
N TRP A 9 -7.43 17.18 10.65
CA TRP A 9 -7.20 16.22 9.58
C TRP A 9 -6.61 14.89 10.09
N ALA A 10 -5.61 14.95 10.98
CA ALA A 10 -5.06 13.75 11.60
C ALA A 10 -6.10 12.97 12.42
N SER A 11 -6.95 13.69 13.16
CA SER A 11 -8.05 13.10 13.93
C SER A 11 -9.10 12.44 13.02
N PHE A 12 -9.41 13.08 11.89
CA PHE A 12 -10.33 12.54 10.89
C PHE A 12 -9.82 11.21 10.30
N ILE A 13 -8.53 11.14 9.93
CA ILE A 13 -7.93 9.90 9.41
C ILE A 13 -7.91 8.80 10.47
N LYS A 14 -7.60 9.15 11.73
CA LYS A 14 -7.59 8.17 12.82
C LYS A 14 -8.97 7.54 13.06
N GLN A 15 -10.04 8.33 12.94
CA GLN A 15 -11.42 7.85 13.13
C GLN A 15 -11.97 7.11 11.90
N ASN A 16 -11.69 7.60 10.70
CA ASN A 16 -12.35 7.14 9.47
C ASN A 16 -11.49 6.18 8.64
N GLY A 17 -10.24 5.94 9.06
CA GLY A 17 -9.28 5.13 8.33
C GLY A 17 -8.70 5.85 7.10
N PRO A 18 -8.06 5.09 6.19
CA PRO A 18 -7.39 5.65 5.02
C PRO A 18 -8.34 6.43 4.12
N VAL A 19 -7.89 7.55 3.56
CA VAL A 19 -8.68 8.32 2.57
C VAL A 19 -8.69 7.58 1.22
N ASN A 20 -7.63 6.83 0.92
CA ASN A 20 -7.52 6.03 -0.30
C ASN A 20 -8.50 4.85 -0.26
N SER A 21 -9.39 4.75 -1.25
CA SER A 21 -10.37 3.69 -1.40
C SER A 21 -9.73 2.30 -1.53
N THR A 22 -8.61 2.18 -2.24
CA THR A 22 -7.86 0.93 -2.37
C THR A 22 -7.40 0.42 -1.01
N ARG A 23 -6.82 1.30 -0.17
CA ARG A 23 -6.40 0.95 1.19
C ARG A 23 -7.57 0.53 2.09
N ARG A 24 -8.77 1.08 1.86
CA ARG A 24 -9.98 0.63 2.58
C ARG A 24 -10.37 -0.79 2.18
N ILE A 25 -10.34 -1.09 0.88
CA ILE A 25 -10.68 -2.41 0.34
C ILE A 25 -9.70 -3.46 0.85
N GLU A 26 -8.40 -3.18 0.80
CA GLU A 26 -7.37 -4.08 1.35
C GLU A 26 -7.56 -4.33 2.84
N ALA A 27 -7.83 -3.29 3.63
CA ALA A 27 -8.12 -3.45 5.06
C ALA A 27 -9.36 -4.32 5.33
N MET A 28 -10.36 -4.28 4.44
CA MET A 28 -11.53 -5.17 4.53
C MET A 28 -11.14 -6.61 4.18
N LEU A 29 -10.41 -6.82 3.10
CA LEU A 29 -9.96 -8.14 2.66
C LEU A 29 -9.05 -8.80 3.70
N ALA A 30 -8.11 -8.05 4.27
CA ALA A 30 -7.23 -8.52 5.34
C ALA A 30 -8.01 -9.03 6.55
N LYS A 31 -9.08 -8.32 6.96
CA LYS A 31 -9.98 -8.78 8.03
C LYS A 31 -10.73 -10.06 7.66
N VAL A 32 -11.19 -10.19 6.42
CA VAL A 32 -11.87 -11.40 5.95
C VAL A 32 -10.90 -12.60 6.00
N CYS A 33 -9.70 -12.45 5.46
CA CYS A 33 -8.66 -13.47 5.52
C CYS A 33 -8.31 -13.86 6.96
N TRP A 34 -8.19 -12.86 7.84
CA TRP A 34 -7.95 -13.08 9.27
C TRP A 34 -9.08 -13.87 9.95
N VAL A 35 -10.34 -13.58 9.66
CA VAL A 35 -11.47 -14.37 10.21
C VAL A 35 -11.40 -15.80 9.72
N ILE A 36 -11.20 -16.00 8.41
CA ILE A 36 -11.13 -17.33 7.79
C ILE A 36 -9.99 -18.15 8.40
N GLN A 37 -8.76 -17.63 8.45
CA GLN A 37 -7.64 -18.37 9.04
C GLN A 37 -7.84 -18.65 10.52
N ARG A 38 -8.46 -17.72 11.27
CA ARG A 38 -8.70 -17.90 12.71
C ARG A 38 -9.70 -19.04 12.98
N MET A 39 -10.73 -19.15 12.14
CA MET A 39 -11.67 -20.28 12.18
C MET A 39 -10.99 -21.63 11.90
N HIS A 40 -9.91 -21.65 11.11
CA HIS A 40 -9.12 -22.85 10.82
C HIS A 40 -7.94 -23.05 11.79
N GLY A 41 -7.91 -22.35 12.93
CA GLY A 41 -6.86 -22.51 13.95
C GLY A 41 -5.57 -21.74 13.69
N GLY A 42 -5.55 -20.85 12.70
CA GLY A 42 -4.41 -20.00 12.38
C GLY A 42 -4.09 -18.98 13.48
N LYS A 43 -2.84 -18.50 13.48
CA LYS A 43 -2.25 -17.62 14.51
C LYS A 43 -1.81 -16.25 13.97
N MET A 44 -2.08 -15.97 12.69
CA MET A 44 -1.71 -14.71 12.06
C MET A 44 -2.65 -13.59 12.53
N ASN A 45 -2.14 -12.36 12.54
CA ASN A 45 -2.89 -11.15 12.81
C ASN A 45 -3.46 -10.57 11.51
N ALA A 46 -4.33 -9.58 11.59
CA ALA A 46 -4.95 -8.99 10.40
C ALA A 46 -3.93 -8.21 9.55
N GLU A 47 -2.94 -7.61 10.21
CA GLU A 47 -1.87 -6.84 9.59
C GLU A 47 -0.99 -7.70 8.69
N ASP A 48 -0.86 -8.99 8.97
CA ASP A 48 -0.07 -9.94 8.16
C ASP A 48 -0.69 -10.18 6.76
N PHE A 49 -1.95 -9.78 6.57
CA PHE A 49 -2.66 -9.86 5.28
C PHE A 49 -2.72 -8.50 4.55
N MET A 50 -2.12 -7.45 5.12
CA MET A 50 -2.03 -6.14 4.47
C MET A 50 -0.80 -6.10 3.55
N PRO A 51 -0.88 -5.38 2.41
CA PRO A 51 0.30 -5.12 1.60
C PRO A 51 1.33 -4.33 2.41
N ASP A 52 2.60 -4.67 2.23
CA ASP A 52 3.69 -3.86 2.77
C ASP A 52 3.84 -2.59 1.93
N TYR A 53 3.57 -1.45 2.56
CA TYR A 53 3.70 -0.13 1.96
C TYR A 53 5.05 0.54 2.28
N SER A 54 5.89 -0.13 3.08
CA SER A 54 7.19 0.38 3.49
C SER A 54 8.28 0.14 2.44
N GLU A 55 8.05 -0.78 1.52
CA GLU A 55 8.92 -1.01 0.36
C GLU A 55 8.18 -0.60 -0.92
N PRO A 56 8.48 0.57 -1.53
CA PRO A 56 8.69 0.49 -2.95
C PRO A 56 9.84 -0.51 -3.11
N GLU A 57 9.66 -1.67 -3.75
CA GLU A 57 10.85 -2.25 -4.37
C GLU A 57 11.37 -1.14 -5.29
N PRO A 58 12.52 -0.51 -5.02
CA PRO A 58 13.16 0.25 -6.04
C PRO A 58 13.77 -0.84 -6.93
N GLN A 59 13.02 -1.30 -7.93
CA GLN A 59 13.70 -1.68 -9.16
C GLN A 59 14.28 -0.39 -9.72
N GLU A 60 15.45 0.00 -9.17
CA GLU A 60 16.34 0.94 -9.82
C GLU A 60 16.51 0.40 -11.23
N ALA A 61 15.94 1.11 -12.21
CA ALA A 61 16.08 0.71 -13.59
C ALA A 61 17.57 0.61 -13.89
N THR A 62 18.04 -0.59 -14.25
CA THR A 62 19.47 -0.76 -14.53
C THR A 62 19.84 0.12 -15.72
N ILE A 63 21.11 0.56 -15.78
CA ILE A 63 21.62 1.34 -16.91
C ILE A 63 21.33 0.64 -18.25
N GLU A 64 21.27 -0.68 -18.24
CA GLU A 64 20.90 -1.54 -19.38
C GLU A 64 19.44 -1.36 -19.81
N GLN A 65 18.50 -1.30 -18.86
CA GLN A 65 17.08 -1.02 -19.14
C GLN A 65 16.89 0.40 -19.68
N PHE A 66 17.62 1.38 -19.14
CA PHE A 66 17.62 2.75 -19.65
C PHE A 66 18.19 2.84 -21.08
N ALA A 67 19.30 2.14 -21.34
CA ALA A 67 19.89 2.05 -22.67
C ALA A 67 18.97 1.36 -23.68
N ALA A 68 18.24 0.31 -23.24
CA ALA A 68 17.26 -0.38 -24.08
C ALA A 68 16.12 0.57 -24.50
N ILE A 69 15.57 1.34 -23.58
CA ILE A 69 14.51 2.33 -23.88
C ILE A 69 15.02 3.40 -24.86
N LEU A 70 16.23 3.93 -24.63
CA LEU A 70 16.84 4.90 -25.54
C LEU A 70 17.09 4.33 -26.94
N SER A 71 17.45 3.04 -27.04
CA SER A 71 17.65 2.35 -28.32
C SER A 71 16.35 2.11 -29.08
N MET A 72 15.27 1.74 -28.36
CA MET A 72 13.94 1.56 -28.95
C MET A 72 13.35 2.89 -29.45
N ALA A 73 13.53 3.98 -28.71
CA ALA A 73 13.12 5.32 -29.12
C ALA A 73 13.91 5.88 -30.33
N ARG A 74 15.01 5.22 -30.70
CA ARG A 74 15.89 5.61 -31.82
C ARG A 74 15.61 4.86 -33.12
N VAL A 75 14.67 3.91 -33.11
CA VAL A 75 14.23 3.21 -34.32
C VAL A 75 13.27 4.14 -35.08
N LYS A 76 13.69 4.54 -36.29
CA LYS A 76 12.85 5.21 -37.28
C LYS A 76 11.85 4.25 -37.90
#